data_AF-A0A966ILN0-F1
#
_entry.id   AF-A0A966ILN0-F1
#
_cell.length_a   1.000
_cell.length_b   1.000
_cell.length_c   1.000
_cell.angle_alpha   90.00
_cell.angle_beta   90.00
_cell.angle_gamma   90.00
#
_symmetry.space_group_name_H-M   'P 1'
#
loop_
_entity.id
_entity.type
_entity.pdbx_description
1 polymer ?
#
loop_
_entity_poly.entity_id
_entity_poly.type
_entity_poly.pdbx_seq_one_letter_code
_entity_poly.pdbx_strand_id
1 'polypeptide(L)'
;PKDGYWSNVWNNDAKGWCACYWGGRPTEDWMFSAAYTDDTEWNDTAWKTTDAAIKFNGLVKEARAELDDNKRRELYYECQRLIYDDGGTICPIFNSYVSANSKAVATDENRAANWDSDGAKCVERWWFA
;
A
#
# COMPACT_ATOMS: atom_id res chain seq x y z
N PRO A 1 13.90 -4.43 13.59
CA PRO A 1 15.33 -4.57 13.23
C PRO A 1 16.06 -3.22 13.38
N LYS A 2 17.17 -3.18 14.13
CA LYS A 2 18.07 -2.01 14.27
C LYS A 2 19.26 -2.08 13.29
N ASP A 3 19.15 -2.91 12.25
CA ASP A 3 20.23 -3.18 11.29
C ASP A 3 20.46 -2.04 10.29
N GLY A 4 19.58 -1.04 10.25
CA GLY A 4 19.70 0.13 9.39
C GLY A 4 19.31 -0.14 7.93
N TYR A 5 18.65 -1.25 7.62
CA TYR A 5 18.25 -1.60 6.25
C TYR A 5 17.50 -0.45 5.56
N TRP A 6 16.48 0.11 6.22
CA TRP A 6 15.65 1.18 5.68
C TRP A 6 16.40 2.50 5.45
N SER A 7 17.49 2.73 6.17
CA SER A 7 18.30 3.96 6.05
C SER A 7 19.44 3.80 5.05
N ASN A 8 19.91 2.58 4.80
CA ASN A 8 21.15 2.32 4.06
C ASN A 8 20.96 1.52 2.76
N VAL A 9 19.81 0.87 2.58
CA VAL A 9 19.54 -0.04 1.44
C VAL A 9 18.28 0.36 0.69
N TRP A 10 17.15 0.46 1.39
CA TRP A 10 15.89 0.87 0.76
C TRP A 10 15.95 2.33 0.31
N ASN A 11 15.47 2.58 -0.92
CA ASN A 11 15.48 3.89 -1.56
C ASN A 11 16.86 4.58 -1.60
N ASN A 12 17.92 3.78 -1.74
CA ASN A 12 19.29 4.25 -1.91
C ASN A 12 19.79 3.92 -3.32
N ASP A 13 19.99 4.96 -4.14
CA ASP A 13 20.36 4.87 -5.56
C ASP A 13 21.65 4.08 -5.85
N ALA A 14 22.49 3.82 -4.83
CA ALA A 14 23.67 2.98 -4.97
C ALA A 14 23.35 1.47 -5.09
N LYS A 15 22.08 1.07 -4.92
CA LYS A 15 21.64 -0.34 -4.89
C LYS A 15 20.61 -0.58 -6.00
N GLY A 16 20.97 -1.38 -7.01
CA GLY A 16 20.09 -1.63 -8.16
C GLY A 16 18.80 -2.40 -7.85
N TRP A 17 18.73 -3.15 -6.75
CA TRP A 17 17.52 -3.84 -6.28
C TRP A 17 17.47 -3.79 -4.75
N CYS A 18 16.27 -3.61 -4.20
CA CYS A 18 15.98 -3.77 -2.78
C CYS A 18 14.67 -4.53 -2.56
N ALA A 19 14.43 -4.97 -1.33
CA ALA A 19 13.18 -5.58 -0.92
C ALA A 19 12.41 -4.57 -0.06
N CYS A 20 11.12 -4.41 -0.34
CA CYS A 20 10.21 -3.60 0.44
C CYS A 20 8.97 -4.43 0.81
N TYR A 21 8.16 -3.89 1.72
CA TYR A 21 6.81 -4.36 1.93
C TYR A 21 5.93 -3.19 2.34
N TRP A 22 4.67 -3.22 1.94
CA TRP A 22 3.67 -2.25 2.34
C TRP A 22 2.53 -2.93 3.07
N GLY A 23 2.07 -2.31 4.15
CA GLY A 23 0.82 -2.71 4.77
C GLY A 23 -0.36 -2.31 3.90
N GLY A 24 -1.42 -3.13 3.87
CA GLY A 24 -2.64 -2.80 3.14
C GLY A 24 -3.22 -1.45 3.57
N ARG A 25 -3.83 -0.73 2.63
CA ARG A 25 -4.54 0.53 2.88
C ARG A 25 -6.03 0.36 2.58
N PRO A 26 -6.92 1.01 3.34
CA PRO A 26 -8.36 1.00 3.07
C PRO A 26 -8.79 1.50 1.70
N THR A 27 -7.97 2.31 1.04
CA THR A 27 -8.25 2.91 -0.27
C THR A 27 -7.01 2.90 -1.16
N GLU A 28 -7.20 2.79 -2.46
CA GLU A 28 -6.15 2.85 -3.48
C GLU A 28 -5.39 4.17 -3.42
N ASP A 29 -6.09 5.30 -3.26
CA ASP A 29 -5.51 6.64 -3.17
C ASP A 29 -4.47 6.78 -2.06
N TRP A 30 -4.75 6.17 -0.91
CA TRP A 30 -3.83 6.17 0.22
C TRP A 30 -2.58 5.34 -0.10
N MET A 31 -2.72 4.22 -0.82
CA MET A 31 -1.54 3.47 -1.27
C MET A 31 -0.75 4.28 -2.32
N PHE A 32 -1.41 4.89 -3.29
CA PHE A 32 -0.79 5.75 -4.29
C PHE A 32 0.01 6.89 -3.65
N SER A 33 -0.59 7.61 -2.72
CA SER A 33 0.04 8.74 -2.02
C SER A 33 1.18 8.32 -1.11
N ALA A 34 1.15 7.09 -0.59
CA ALA A 34 2.21 6.60 0.28
C ALA A 34 3.48 6.26 -0.51
N ALA A 35 3.35 5.63 -1.68
CA ALA A 35 4.47 4.92 -2.33
C ALA A 35 4.70 5.24 -3.81
N TYR A 36 3.85 6.01 -4.48
CA TYR A 36 3.93 6.19 -5.94
C TYR A 36 3.84 7.63 -6.42
N THR A 37 3.27 8.55 -5.64
CA THR A 37 3.22 9.95 -6.04
C THR A 37 4.61 10.58 -6.09
N ASP A 38 4.73 11.68 -6.85
CA ASP A 38 5.99 12.38 -7.05
C ASP A 38 6.46 13.18 -5.82
N ASP A 39 5.53 13.53 -4.94
CA ASP A 39 5.73 14.33 -3.73
C ASP A 39 6.15 13.53 -2.50
N THR A 40 5.99 12.19 -2.49
CA THR A 40 6.45 11.34 -1.39
C THR A 40 7.94 11.00 -1.50
N GLU A 41 8.64 11.01 -0.37
CA GLU A 41 10.01 10.51 -0.23
C GLU A 41 10.08 8.98 -0.16
N TRP A 42 8.93 8.31 0.00
CA TRP A 42 8.85 6.85 0.11
C TRP A 42 8.52 6.17 -1.22
N ASN A 43 8.70 6.87 -2.35
CA ASN A 43 8.53 6.27 -3.67
C ASN A 43 9.63 5.22 -3.90
N ASP A 44 9.27 3.94 -3.78
CA ASP A 44 10.19 2.80 -3.72
C ASP A 44 11.08 2.63 -4.95
N THR A 45 10.60 3.09 -6.10
CA THR A 45 11.23 2.85 -7.41
C THR A 45 11.74 4.13 -8.04
N ALA A 46 11.66 5.26 -7.31
CA ALA A 46 11.93 6.60 -7.81
C ALA A 46 11.14 6.91 -9.11
N TRP A 47 9.99 6.28 -9.30
CA TRP A 47 9.15 6.43 -10.49
C TRP A 47 8.43 7.79 -10.46
N LYS A 48 9.07 8.81 -11.03
CA LYS A 48 8.60 10.21 -10.98
C LYS A 48 8.64 10.96 -12.30
N THR A 49 9.55 10.61 -13.20
CA THR A 49 9.90 11.46 -14.35
C THR A 49 9.45 10.92 -15.71
N THR A 50 8.93 9.70 -15.77
CA THR A 50 8.40 9.15 -17.03
C THR A 50 7.07 9.80 -17.40
N ASP A 51 6.68 9.72 -18.67
CA ASP A 51 5.37 10.21 -19.13
C ASP A 51 4.22 9.49 -18.39
N ALA A 52 4.40 8.20 -18.07
CA ALA A 52 3.44 7.42 -17.30
C ALA A 52 3.34 7.90 -15.85
N ALA A 53 4.48 8.21 -15.20
CA ALA A 53 4.50 8.77 -13.85
C ALA A 53 3.83 10.15 -13.78
N ILE A 54 4.10 11.02 -14.76
CA ILE A 54 3.47 12.36 -14.85
C ILE A 54 1.96 12.22 -15.02
N LYS A 55 1.51 11.33 -15.94
CA LYS A 55 0.09 11.05 -16.16
C LYS A 55 -0.57 10.49 -14.89
N PHE A 56 0.08 9.54 -14.23
CA PHE A 56 -0.40 8.95 -12.98
C PHE A 56 -0.66 10.00 -11.91
N ASN A 57 0.29 10.91 -11.67
CA ASN A 57 0.14 11.97 -10.68
C ASN A 57 -1.02 12.93 -11.00
N GLY A 58 -1.27 13.20 -12.29
CA GLY A 58 -2.46 13.94 -12.74
C GLY A 58 -3.76 13.20 -12.44
N LEU A 59 -3.83 11.91 -12.80
CA LEU A 59 -5.02 11.08 -12.59
C LEU A 59 -5.35 10.87 -11.11
N VAL A 60 -4.35 10.68 -10.24
CA VAL A 60 -4.57 10.56 -8.79
C VAL A 60 -5.26 11.83 -8.24
N LYS A 61 -4.79 13.02 -8.67
CA LYS A 61 -5.39 14.30 -8.26
C LYS A 61 -6.83 14.46 -8.77
N GLU A 62 -7.08 14.09 -10.03
CA GLU A 62 -8.42 14.12 -10.62
C GLU A 62 -9.37 13.15 -9.89
N ALA A 63 -8.95 11.88 -9.73
CA ALA A 63 -9.74 10.84 -9.12
C ALA A 63 -10.10 11.15 -7.66
N ARG A 64 -9.18 11.77 -6.90
CA ARG A 64 -9.43 12.20 -5.53
C ARG A 64 -10.55 13.24 -5.42
N ALA A 65 -10.69 14.10 -6.43
CA ALA A 65 -11.73 15.13 -6.48
C ALA A 65 -13.04 14.63 -7.11
N GLU A 66 -13.04 13.44 -7.71
CA GLU A 66 -14.19 12.89 -8.42
C GLU A 66 -15.27 12.36 -7.47
N LEU A 67 -16.52 12.78 -7.72
CA LEU A 67 -17.68 12.44 -6.90
C LEU A 67 -18.47 11.25 -7.46
N ASP A 68 -18.36 10.97 -8.76
CA ASP A 68 -18.96 9.78 -9.37
C ASP A 68 -18.06 8.55 -9.12
N ASP A 69 -18.62 7.55 -8.43
CA ASP A 69 -17.88 6.35 -8.03
C ASP A 69 -17.40 5.51 -9.23
N ASN A 70 -18.18 5.45 -10.32
CA ASN A 70 -17.81 4.69 -11.50
C ASN A 70 -16.67 5.39 -12.24
N LYS A 71 -16.76 6.70 -12.40
CA LYS A 71 -15.69 7.50 -13.02
C LYS A 71 -14.41 7.47 -12.18
N ARG A 72 -14.51 7.60 -10.85
CA ARG A 72 -13.35 7.48 -9.95
C ARG A 72 -12.69 6.10 -10.07
N ARG A 73 -13.48 5.03 -10.19
CA ARG A 73 -12.98 3.67 -10.41
C ARG A 73 -12.22 3.53 -11.72
N GLU A 74 -12.70 4.11 -12.81
CA GLU A 74 -12.03 4.10 -14.11
C GLU A 74 -10.68 4.83 -14.06
N LEU A 75 -10.63 5.99 -13.41
CA LEU A 75 -9.39 6.76 -13.23
C LEU A 75 -8.36 5.98 -12.40
N TYR A 76 -8.77 5.38 -11.27
CA TYR A 76 -7.87 4.58 -10.45
C TYR A 76 -7.46 3.25 -11.11
N TYR A 77 -8.30 2.69 -11.99
CA TYR A 77 -7.90 1.54 -12.80
C TYR A 77 -6.77 1.93 -13.77
N GLU A 78 -6.87 3.07 -14.44
CA GLU A 78 -5.80 3.57 -15.31
C GLU A 78 -4.51 3.84 -14.51
N CYS A 79 -4.62 4.39 -13.30
CA CYS A 79 -3.47 4.53 -12.40
C CYS A 79 -2.76 3.19 -12.13
N GLN A 80 -3.52 2.13 -11.82
CA GLN A 80 -2.95 0.80 -11.60
C GLN A 80 -2.30 0.23 -12.86
N ARG A 81 -2.86 0.48 -14.04
CA ARG A 81 -2.27 0.06 -15.32
C ARG A 81 -0.94 0.75 -15.57
N LEU A 82 -0.83 2.06 -15.31
CA LEU A 82 0.41 2.82 -15.45
C LEU A 82 1.51 2.30 -14.50
N ILE A 83 1.15 2.00 -13.24
CA ILE A 83 2.08 1.37 -12.30
C ILE A 83 2.52 -0.01 -12.81
N TYR A 84 1.59 -0.81 -13.32
CA TYR A 84 1.90 -2.15 -13.84
C TYR A 84 2.86 -2.10 -15.04
N ASP A 85 2.61 -1.20 -15.99
CA ASP A 85 3.38 -1.11 -17.23
C ASP A 85 4.77 -0.45 -17.03
N ASP A 86 4.91 0.49 -16.09
CA ASP A 86 6.10 1.37 -16.01
C ASP A 86 6.62 1.64 -14.57
N GLY A 87 5.90 1.24 -13.52
CA GLY A 87 6.15 1.64 -12.13
C GLY A 87 7.39 1.03 -11.46
N GLY A 88 8.09 0.09 -12.11
CA GLY A 88 9.37 -0.47 -11.66
C GLY A 88 9.29 -1.49 -10.52
N THR A 89 8.14 -1.66 -9.85
CA THR A 89 7.98 -2.63 -8.75
C THR A 89 7.66 -4.02 -9.29
N ILE A 90 8.36 -5.04 -8.78
CA ILE A 90 7.96 -6.44 -8.94
C ILE A 90 7.22 -6.86 -7.67
N CYS A 91 5.92 -7.16 -7.77
CA CYS A 91 5.08 -7.60 -6.65
C CYS A 91 4.71 -9.08 -6.77
N PRO A 92 5.53 -10.01 -6.23
CA PRO A 92 5.28 -11.44 -6.36
C PRO A 92 4.37 -12.01 -5.27
N ILE A 93 4.11 -11.27 -4.20
CA ILE A 93 3.48 -11.80 -2.98
C ILE A 93 2.41 -10.84 -2.47
N PHE A 94 1.21 -11.39 -2.23
CA PHE A 94 0.17 -10.77 -1.41
C PHE A 94 0.06 -11.55 -0.11
N ASN A 95 0.45 -10.94 1.00
CA ASN A 95 0.47 -11.63 2.29
C ASN A 95 -0.94 -11.80 2.87
N SER A 96 -1.18 -12.97 3.45
CA SER A 96 -2.33 -13.23 4.32
C SER A 96 -1.90 -13.15 5.78
N TYR A 97 -2.64 -12.40 6.59
CA TYR A 97 -2.44 -12.37 8.03
C TYR A 97 -3.17 -13.56 8.67
N VAL A 98 -2.40 -14.47 9.26
CA VAL A 98 -2.92 -15.65 9.95
C VAL A 98 -2.52 -15.55 11.42
N SER A 99 -3.51 -15.56 12.32
CA SER A 99 -3.30 -15.42 13.76
C SER A 99 -3.89 -16.61 14.52
N ALA A 100 -3.24 -16.99 15.62
CA ALA A 100 -3.73 -17.99 16.57
C ALA A 100 -4.09 -17.30 17.89
N ASN A 101 -5.25 -17.64 18.45
CA ASN A 101 -5.76 -17.07 19.70
C ASN A 101 -6.12 -18.18 20.70
N SER A 102 -6.13 -17.85 21.99
CA SER A 102 -6.65 -18.76 23.02
C SER A 102 -8.13 -19.05 22.78
N LYS A 103 -8.58 -20.26 23.13
CA LYS A 103 -10.01 -20.62 23.14
C LYS A 103 -10.85 -19.77 24.11
N ALA A 104 -10.21 -19.11 25.07
CA ALA A 104 -10.86 -18.20 26.00
C ALA A 104 -11.14 -16.82 25.38
N VAL A 105 -10.70 -16.54 24.15
CA VAL A 105 -10.89 -15.25 23.48
C VAL A 105 -11.88 -15.43 22.33
N ALA A 106 -12.92 -14.60 22.32
CA ALA A 106 -13.88 -14.48 21.24
C ALA A 106 -13.62 -13.22 20.41
N THR A 107 -14.01 -13.27 19.13
CA THR A 107 -13.87 -12.18 18.16
C THR A 107 -15.12 -12.09 17.30
N ASP A 108 -15.32 -10.96 16.64
CA ASP A 108 -16.30 -10.84 15.55
C ASP A 108 -15.91 -11.73 14.35
N GLU A 109 -16.87 -12.12 13.52
CA GLU A 109 -16.63 -12.85 12.26
C GLU A 109 -15.89 -11.97 11.25
N ASN A 110 -16.20 -10.67 11.21
CA ASN A 110 -15.64 -9.70 10.28
C ASN A 110 -14.39 -9.03 10.87
N ARG A 111 -13.24 -9.68 10.72
CA ARG A 111 -11.94 -9.10 11.13
C ARG A 111 -11.26 -8.37 9.99
N ALA A 112 -10.58 -7.28 10.33
CA ALA A 112 -9.73 -6.56 9.41
C ALA A 112 -8.53 -7.42 9.00
N ALA A 113 -8.23 -7.40 7.70
CA ALA A 113 -7.18 -8.22 7.08
C ALA A 113 -5.94 -7.41 6.67
N ASN A 114 -5.87 -6.13 7.05
CA ASN A 114 -4.81 -5.22 6.62
C ASN A 114 -3.57 -5.23 7.52
N TRP A 115 -3.69 -5.63 8.79
CA TRP A 115 -2.59 -5.85 9.75
C TRP A 115 -2.90 -6.98 10.74
N ASP A 116 -1.87 -7.42 11.47
CA ASP A 116 -1.98 -8.41 12.54
C ASP A 116 -3.05 -8.06 13.58
N SER A 117 -3.61 -9.10 14.21
CA SER A 117 -4.55 -8.98 15.33
C SER A 117 -5.73 -8.05 15.03
N ASP A 118 -6.42 -8.33 13.90
CA ASP A 118 -7.60 -7.58 13.47
C ASP A 118 -7.28 -6.10 13.20
N GLY A 119 -6.28 -5.83 12.34
CA GLY A 119 -5.93 -4.45 12.00
C GLY A 119 -5.32 -3.67 13.17
N ALA A 120 -4.66 -4.35 14.11
CA ALA A 120 -4.26 -3.86 15.42
C ALA A 120 -5.42 -3.37 16.32
N LYS A 121 -6.66 -3.84 16.09
CA LYS A 121 -7.86 -3.48 16.85
C LYS A 121 -8.32 -4.54 17.85
N CYS A 122 -7.56 -5.61 18.06
CA CYS A 122 -7.92 -6.67 19.02
C CYS A 122 -8.26 -6.15 20.43
N VAL A 123 -7.58 -5.09 20.91
CA VAL A 123 -7.84 -4.49 22.22
C VAL A 123 -9.18 -3.76 22.33
N GLU A 124 -9.78 -3.40 21.20
CA GLU A 124 -11.08 -2.72 21.12
C GLU A 124 -12.22 -3.69 20.77
N ARG A 125 -11.90 -4.77 20.03
CA ARG A 125 -12.90 -5.60 19.34
C ARG A 125 -13.01 -7.03 19.86
N TRP A 126 -12.04 -7.51 20.64
CA TRP A 126 -12.03 -8.89 21.14
C TRP A 126 -12.39 -8.91 22.63
N TRP A 127 -12.92 -10.04 23.10
CA TRP A 127 -13.35 -10.19 24.50
C TRP A 127 -13.07 -11.61 25.01
N PHE A 128 -13.10 -11.79 26.34
CA PHE A 128 -13.08 -13.13 26.92
C PHE A 128 -14.46 -13.78 26.76
N ALA A 129 -14.46 -15.02 26.25
CA ALA A 129 -15.66 -15.84 26.07
C ALA A 129 -16.25 -16.32 27.40
#